data_AF-A0A942AXE4-F1
#
_entry.id   AF-A0A942AXE4-F1
#
_cell.length_a   1.000
_cell.length_b   1.000
_cell.length_c   1.000
_cell.angle_alpha   90.00
_cell.angle_beta   90.00
_cell.angle_gamma   90.00
#
_symmetry.space_group_name_H-M   'P 1'
#
loop_
_entity.id
_entity.type
_entity.pdbx_description
1 polymer ?
#
loop_
_entity_poly.entity_id
_entity_poly.type
_entity_poly.pdbx_seq_one_letter_code
_entity_poly.pdbx_strand_id
1 'polypeptide(L)'
;MAAAVLAGAAALGGLSAAAAPATASADGGACVSGPLGSASIGSASCSSTGRSTAIAIGPNATATASGKGNLSLAVGDTAKASAIGTRNLAAALGNHTGVAAGTGTRNIATAVGPNSGAIAGTGNRNIATSFGTNAGALAQGGNRNIASSFGRNGGAVAEVGNGNRAASVGSDSGSIASGGNNNRAFTLGRKSGSTAKTGNRNVATTVGTNSSAAASGGGQRTTVVGNNQHKP
;
A
#
# COMPACT_ATOMS: atom_id res chain seq x y z
N MET A 1 48.47 66.80 41.62
CA MET A 1 47.24 67.06 40.83
C MET A 1 46.09 66.45 41.59
N ALA A 2 45.10 67.29 41.88
CA ALA A 2 43.93 66.99 42.70
C ALA A 2 42.71 66.68 41.82
N ALA A 3 41.64 66.27 42.51
CA ALA A 3 40.23 66.23 42.10
C ALA A 3 39.80 65.02 41.24
N ALA A 4 38.61 64.44 41.37
CA ALA A 4 37.48 64.52 42.30
C ALA A 4 36.45 63.44 41.82
N VAL A 5 35.86 62.60 42.68
CA VAL A 5 34.48 62.68 43.23
C VAL A 5 33.33 62.27 42.28
N LEU A 6 32.67 61.16 42.67
CA LEU A 6 31.23 60.79 42.68
C LEU A 6 30.37 60.50 41.43
N ALA A 7 29.61 59.39 41.63
CA ALA A 7 28.16 59.20 41.47
C ALA A 7 27.58 58.76 40.11
N GLY A 8 26.67 57.77 40.18
CA GLY A 8 25.58 57.59 39.22
C GLY A 8 25.15 56.15 38.97
N ALA A 9 23.99 55.76 39.52
CA ALA A 9 23.32 54.47 39.33
C ALA A 9 22.47 54.40 38.04
N ALA A 10 22.17 53.19 37.56
CA ALA A 10 21.03 52.75 36.71
C ALA A 10 21.48 51.55 35.85
N ALA A 11 20.71 50.53 35.49
CA ALA A 11 19.34 50.13 35.78
C ALA A 11 19.24 48.63 35.48
N LEU A 12 18.37 47.92 36.21
CA LEU A 12 17.88 46.60 35.86
C LEU A 12 17.08 46.70 34.55
N GLY A 13 17.62 46.16 33.46
CA GLY A 13 16.95 46.05 32.16
C GLY A 13 16.81 44.59 31.79
N GLY A 14 15.63 44.02 32.03
CA GLY A 14 15.30 42.66 31.64
C GLY A 14 15.29 42.52 30.11
N LEU A 15 16.04 41.54 29.61
CA LEU A 15 15.76 40.93 28.31
C LEU A 15 14.98 39.66 28.56
N SER A 16 13.66 39.79 28.65
CA SER A 16 12.76 38.68 28.32
C SER A 16 12.93 38.43 26.82
N ALA A 17 13.80 37.49 26.47
CA ALA A 17 13.79 36.90 25.14
C ALA A 17 12.43 36.23 24.98
N ALA A 18 11.50 36.93 24.32
CA ALA A 18 10.32 36.32 23.77
C ALA A 18 10.80 35.32 22.73
N ALA A 19 10.99 34.07 23.15
CA ALA A 19 11.09 32.96 22.23
C ALA A 19 9.84 33.05 21.37
N ALA A 20 10.01 33.44 20.10
CA ALA A 20 8.95 33.32 19.12
C ALA A 20 8.41 31.89 19.27
N PRO A 21 7.09 31.69 19.43
CA PRO A 21 6.56 30.35 19.50
C PRO A 21 7.09 29.65 18.24
N ALA A 22 7.80 28.55 18.43
CA ALA A 22 8.14 27.69 17.31
C ALA A 22 6.81 27.42 16.61
N THR A 23 6.62 28.00 15.44
CA THR A 23 5.51 27.62 14.58
C THR A 23 5.80 26.17 14.28
N ALA A 24 5.13 25.27 15.00
CA ALA A 24 4.99 23.90 14.58
C ALA A 24 4.30 24.01 13.22
N SER A 25 5.11 24.07 12.15
CA SER A 25 4.63 23.89 10.81
C SER A 25 4.08 22.48 10.81
N ALA A 26 2.77 22.37 11.01
CA ALA A 26 2.07 21.20 10.57
C ALA A 26 2.28 21.19 9.06
N ASP A 27 3.33 20.51 8.61
CA ASP A 27 3.56 20.10 7.21
C ASP A 27 2.49 19.06 6.80
N GLY A 28 1.26 19.26 7.29
CA GLY A 28 0.09 18.50 6.96
C GLY A 28 -0.41 19.02 5.63
N GLY A 29 -0.02 18.35 4.55
CA GLY A 29 -0.70 18.48 3.28
C GLY A 29 -2.09 17.85 3.36
N ALA A 30 -3.11 18.48 2.81
CA ALA A 30 -4.36 17.81 2.52
C ALA A 30 -4.92 18.32 1.20
N CYS A 31 -5.38 17.41 0.35
CA CYS A 31 -5.99 17.73 -0.93
C CYS A 31 -7.23 16.86 -1.13
N VAL A 32 -8.31 17.47 -1.57
CA VAL A 32 -9.50 16.79 -2.07
C VAL A 32 -9.83 17.31 -3.47
N SER A 33 -10.11 16.40 -4.38
CA SER A 33 -10.58 16.70 -5.73
C SER A 33 -11.75 15.77 -6.02
N GLY A 34 -12.88 16.33 -6.44
CA GLY A 34 -14.06 15.56 -6.76
C GLY A 34 -15.06 16.30 -7.65
N PRO A 35 -16.27 15.76 -7.82
CA PRO A 35 -17.28 16.33 -8.71
C PRO A 35 -17.79 17.71 -8.28
N LEU A 36 -17.59 18.07 -7.01
CA LEU A 36 -18.06 19.31 -6.41
C LEU A 36 -16.97 20.39 -6.33
N GLY A 37 -15.76 20.09 -6.79
CA GLY A 37 -14.63 21.01 -6.77
C GLY A 37 -13.36 20.39 -6.19
N SER A 38 -12.36 21.23 -5.99
CA SER A 38 -11.07 20.86 -5.43
C SER A 38 -10.62 21.86 -4.38
N ALA A 39 -10.00 21.37 -3.30
CA ALA A 39 -9.33 22.18 -2.30
C ALA A 39 -8.00 21.51 -1.96
N SER A 40 -6.97 22.32 -1.73
CA SER A 40 -5.67 21.84 -1.28
C SER A 40 -5.05 22.80 -0.27
N ILE A 41 -4.34 22.26 0.70
CA ILE A 41 -3.50 22.94 1.66
C ILE A 41 -2.16 22.19 1.78
N GLY A 42 -1.08 22.91 2.05
CA GLY A 42 0.25 22.33 2.20
C GLY A 42 0.77 21.65 0.92
N SER A 43 1.54 20.57 1.10
CA SER A 43 2.28 19.87 0.03
C SER A 43 1.53 18.71 -0.62
N ALA A 44 0.30 18.39 -0.20
CA ALA A 44 -0.48 17.31 -0.79
C ALA A 44 -1.01 17.68 -2.18
N SER A 45 -1.12 16.68 -3.06
CA SER A 45 -1.68 16.86 -4.40
C SER A 45 -2.72 15.81 -4.72
N CYS A 46 -3.75 16.20 -5.46
CA CYS A 46 -4.81 15.31 -5.86
C CYS A 46 -5.46 15.78 -7.15
N SER A 47 -5.94 14.82 -7.96
CA SER A 47 -6.62 15.11 -9.22
C SER A 47 -7.70 14.06 -9.49
N SER A 48 -8.86 14.53 -9.94
CA SER A 48 -9.98 13.65 -10.27
C SER A 48 -10.67 14.07 -11.57
N THR A 49 -11.17 13.09 -12.32
CA THR A 49 -11.98 13.31 -13.54
C THR A 49 -13.21 12.40 -13.54
N GLY A 50 -14.20 12.68 -14.41
CA GLY A 50 -15.34 11.78 -14.70
C GLY A 50 -16.15 11.32 -13.48
N ARG A 51 -16.48 12.26 -12.59
CA ARG A 51 -17.19 12.01 -11.31
C ARG A 51 -16.43 11.09 -10.33
N SER A 52 -15.11 11.03 -10.46
CA SER A 52 -14.24 10.34 -9.49
C SER A 52 -13.93 11.24 -8.29
N THR A 53 -13.34 10.69 -7.25
CA THR A 53 -12.88 11.42 -6.06
C THR A 53 -11.44 11.00 -5.73
N ALA A 54 -10.58 11.99 -5.51
CA ALA A 54 -9.20 11.81 -5.08
C ALA A 54 -8.96 12.58 -3.79
N ILE A 55 -8.42 11.92 -2.78
CA ILE A 55 -8.13 12.48 -1.45
C ILE A 55 -6.69 12.13 -1.10
N ALA A 56 -5.88 13.13 -0.80
CA ALA A 56 -4.51 12.97 -0.30
C ALA A 56 -4.38 13.69 1.05
N ILE A 57 -3.86 13.01 2.07
CA ILE A 57 -3.67 13.54 3.43
C ILE A 57 -2.29 13.15 3.92
N GLY A 58 -1.44 14.13 4.20
CA GLY A 58 -0.06 13.95 4.60
C GLY A 58 0.90 14.79 3.75
N PRO A 59 2.10 15.08 4.26
CA PRO A 59 3.13 15.75 3.49
C PRO A 59 3.43 14.99 2.21
N ASN A 60 3.45 15.70 1.07
CA ASN A 60 3.76 15.13 -0.25
C ASN A 60 2.88 13.93 -0.68
N ALA A 61 1.73 13.71 -0.02
CA ALA A 61 0.80 12.65 -0.40
C ALA A 61 0.18 12.96 -1.77
N THR A 62 0.00 11.94 -2.61
CA THR A 62 -0.58 12.09 -3.95
C THR A 62 -1.72 11.12 -4.21
N ALA A 63 -2.85 11.64 -4.69
CA ALA A 63 -4.01 10.83 -5.05
C ALA A 63 -4.54 11.18 -6.45
N THR A 64 -4.60 10.21 -7.34
CA THR A 64 -5.14 10.38 -8.69
C THR A 64 -6.33 9.45 -8.92
N ALA A 65 -7.47 10.01 -9.34
CA ALA A 65 -8.67 9.25 -9.67
C ALA A 65 -9.18 9.63 -11.08
N SER A 66 -8.78 8.89 -12.11
CA SER A 66 -9.04 9.25 -13.51
C SER A 66 -9.99 8.26 -14.20
N GLY A 67 -11.03 8.77 -14.86
CA GLY A 67 -12.06 7.94 -15.51
C GLY A 67 -13.42 8.08 -14.80
N LYS A 68 -14.23 7.01 -14.75
CA LYS A 68 -15.64 7.10 -14.31
C LYS A 68 -15.86 6.55 -12.90
N GLY A 69 -16.11 7.45 -11.94
CA GLY A 69 -16.54 7.09 -10.59
C GLY A 69 -15.51 6.29 -9.79
N ASN A 70 -14.22 6.62 -9.94
CA ASN A 70 -13.14 6.01 -9.18
C ASN A 70 -12.98 6.70 -7.82
N LEU A 71 -12.38 6.00 -6.87
CA LEU A 71 -11.97 6.54 -5.58
C LEU A 71 -10.48 6.28 -5.38
N SER A 72 -9.72 7.36 -5.14
CA SER A 72 -8.30 7.29 -4.78
C SER A 72 -8.08 7.98 -3.43
N LEU A 73 -7.46 7.28 -2.50
CA LEU A 73 -7.18 7.75 -1.14
C LEU A 73 -5.72 7.47 -0.80
N ALA A 74 -4.96 8.52 -0.51
CA ALA A 74 -3.59 8.43 -0.01
C ALA A 74 -3.52 9.10 1.37
N VAL A 75 -3.12 8.37 2.39
CA VAL A 75 -2.96 8.89 3.76
C VAL A 75 -1.59 8.49 4.29
N GLY A 76 -0.78 9.48 4.65
CA GLY A 76 0.59 9.30 5.14
C GLY A 76 1.60 10.15 4.39
N ASP A 77 2.78 10.34 4.99
CA ASP A 77 3.90 11.02 4.34
C ASP A 77 4.29 10.27 3.05
N THR A 78 4.38 11.00 1.93
CA THR A 78 4.70 10.48 0.59
C THR A 78 3.82 9.32 0.10
N ALA A 79 2.64 9.10 0.70
CA ALA A 79 1.70 8.07 0.27
C ALA A 79 1.16 8.36 -1.14
N LYS A 80 1.04 7.33 -1.99
CA LYS A 80 0.61 7.45 -3.39
C LYS A 80 -0.53 6.49 -3.69
N ALA A 81 -1.64 7.02 -4.20
CA ALA A 81 -2.79 6.23 -4.65
C ALA A 81 -3.21 6.62 -6.07
N SER A 82 -3.42 5.63 -6.93
CA SER A 82 -3.87 5.84 -8.31
C SER A 82 -5.00 4.88 -8.67
N ALA A 83 -6.17 5.42 -8.99
CA ALA A 83 -7.32 4.67 -9.47
C ALA A 83 -7.70 5.15 -10.89
N ILE A 84 -7.45 4.31 -11.90
CA ILE A 84 -7.65 4.65 -13.31
C ILE A 84 -8.61 3.66 -13.96
N GLY A 85 -9.69 4.13 -14.58
CA GLY A 85 -10.67 3.28 -15.26
C GLY A 85 -12.11 3.57 -14.82
N THR A 86 -12.89 2.55 -14.48
CA THR A 86 -14.28 2.69 -14.05
C THR A 86 -14.55 2.01 -12.72
N ARG A 87 -15.01 2.79 -11.72
CA ARG A 87 -15.34 2.29 -10.37
C ARG A 87 -14.19 1.54 -9.69
N ASN A 88 -12.97 1.96 -9.93
CA ASN A 88 -11.77 1.44 -9.29
C ASN A 88 -11.53 2.13 -7.94
N LEU A 89 -10.93 1.40 -7.01
CA LEU A 89 -10.59 1.86 -5.67
C LEU A 89 -9.09 1.68 -5.42
N ALA A 90 -8.37 2.75 -5.11
CA ALA A 90 -6.99 2.71 -4.64
C ALA A 90 -6.90 3.37 -3.26
N ALA A 91 -6.43 2.64 -2.25
CA ALA A 91 -6.28 3.14 -0.89
C ALA A 91 -4.88 2.83 -0.34
N ALA A 92 -4.04 3.85 -0.21
CA ALA A 92 -2.70 3.79 0.40
C ALA A 92 -2.75 4.41 1.80
N LEU A 93 -2.50 3.62 2.85
CA LEU A 93 -2.57 4.06 4.25
C LEU A 93 -1.25 3.76 4.97
N GLY A 94 -0.38 4.75 5.07
CA GLY A 94 0.93 4.65 5.73
C GLY A 94 1.99 5.42 4.97
N ASN A 95 3.09 5.74 5.65
CA ASN A 95 4.19 6.49 5.04
C ASN A 95 4.87 5.68 3.93
N HIS A 96 5.24 6.33 2.83
CA HIS A 96 5.90 5.70 1.68
C HIS A 96 5.10 4.51 1.10
N THR A 97 3.77 4.56 1.19
CA THR A 97 2.89 3.49 0.69
C THR A 97 2.46 3.78 -0.75
N GLY A 98 2.51 2.77 -1.63
CA GLY A 98 2.18 2.92 -3.04
C GLY A 98 1.07 1.97 -3.51
N VAL A 99 -0.02 2.52 -4.06
CA VAL A 99 -1.17 1.71 -4.47
C VAL A 99 -1.68 2.10 -5.85
N ALA A 100 -1.98 1.10 -6.68
CA ALA A 100 -2.53 1.31 -8.02
C ALA A 100 -3.69 0.34 -8.32
N ALA A 101 -4.87 0.88 -8.56
CA ALA A 101 -5.98 0.19 -9.20
C ALA A 101 -6.03 0.59 -10.69
N GLY A 102 -5.43 -0.27 -11.51
CA GLY A 102 -5.17 -0.04 -12.92
C GLY A 102 -6.39 -0.16 -13.81
N THR A 103 -6.15 -0.03 -15.12
CA THR A 103 -7.18 0.08 -16.16
C THR A 103 -8.18 -1.09 -16.15
N GLY A 104 -9.45 -0.76 -16.35
CA GLY A 104 -10.56 -1.72 -16.33
C GLY A 104 -11.67 -1.29 -15.37
N THR A 105 -12.44 -2.26 -14.88
CA THR A 105 -13.64 -1.99 -14.05
C THR A 105 -13.60 -2.72 -12.71
N ARG A 106 -13.87 -1.97 -11.62
CA ARG A 106 -13.99 -2.48 -10.24
C ARG A 106 -12.74 -3.18 -9.71
N ASN A 107 -11.56 -2.72 -10.11
CA ASN A 107 -10.30 -3.13 -9.49
C ASN A 107 -10.14 -2.45 -8.12
N ILE A 108 -9.67 -3.20 -7.13
CA ILE A 108 -9.50 -2.73 -5.76
C ILE A 108 -8.06 -2.99 -5.35
N ALA A 109 -7.31 -1.93 -5.07
CA ALA A 109 -5.97 -2.02 -4.52
C ALA A 109 -5.95 -1.32 -3.16
N THR A 110 -5.42 -1.99 -2.13
CA THR A 110 -5.34 -1.45 -0.78
C THR A 110 -4.03 -1.86 -0.13
N ALA A 111 -3.29 -0.90 0.41
CA ALA A 111 -2.09 -1.19 1.17
C ALA A 111 -2.11 -0.40 2.49
N VAL A 112 -1.80 -1.07 3.59
CA VAL A 112 -1.76 -0.50 4.93
C VAL A 112 -0.47 -0.86 5.62
N GLY A 113 0.28 0.15 6.06
CA GLY A 113 1.57 -0.01 6.73
C GLY A 113 2.70 0.64 5.95
N PRO A 114 3.80 1.02 6.64
CA PRO A 114 4.88 1.77 6.02
C PRO A 114 5.59 0.96 4.93
N ASN A 115 5.99 1.65 3.86
CA ASN A 115 6.70 1.05 2.71
C ASN A 115 5.94 -0.14 2.06
N SER A 116 4.62 -0.18 2.18
CA SER A 116 3.81 -1.25 1.61
C SER A 116 3.28 -0.89 0.22
N GLY A 117 2.84 -1.89 -0.53
CA GLY A 117 2.22 -1.64 -1.83
C GLY A 117 1.21 -2.68 -2.27
N ALA A 118 0.27 -2.23 -3.10
CA ALA A 118 -0.75 -3.08 -3.70
C ALA A 118 -1.08 -2.64 -5.12
N ILE A 119 -1.13 -3.58 -6.06
CA ILE A 119 -1.44 -3.32 -7.46
C ILE A 119 -2.56 -4.26 -7.91
N ALA A 120 -3.75 -3.71 -8.18
CA ALA A 120 -4.82 -4.39 -8.89
C ALA A 120 -4.82 -3.91 -10.34
N GLY A 121 -4.06 -4.58 -11.19
CA GLY A 121 -3.73 -4.14 -12.55
C GLY A 121 -4.83 -4.41 -13.57
N THR A 122 -4.42 -4.57 -14.83
CA THR A 122 -5.30 -4.70 -16.01
C THR A 122 -6.37 -5.79 -15.86
N GLY A 123 -7.56 -5.50 -16.39
CA GLY A 123 -8.72 -6.40 -16.37
C GLY A 123 -9.80 -5.94 -15.41
N ASN A 124 -10.72 -6.81 -15.03
CA ASN A 124 -11.88 -6.45 -14.20
C ASN A 124 -11.92 -7.22 -12.89
N ARG A 125 -12.33 -6.52 -11.82
CA ARG A 125 -12.57 -7.09 -10.49
C ARG A 125 -11.33 -7.75 -9.88
N ASN A 126 -10.14 -7.26 -10.19
CA ASN A 126 -8.92 -7.69 -9.53
C ASN A 126 -8.84 -7.03 -8.14
N ILE A 127 -8.35 -7.78 -7.15
CA ILE A 127 -8.25 -7.32 -5.77
C ILE A 127 -6.82 -7.57 -5.28
N ALA A 128 -6.10 -6.51 -4.93
CA ALA A 128 -4.78 -6.59 -4.32
C ALA A 128 -4.83 -5.93 -2.95
N THR A 129 -4.42 -6.65 -1.92
CA THR A 129 -4.50 -6.18 -0.53
C THR A 129 -3.21 -6.51 0.20
N SER A 130 -2.59 -5.50 0.79
CA SER A 130 -1.34 -5.64 1.53
C SER A 130 -1.47 -5.00 2.91
N PHE A 131 -1.08 -5.72 3.95
CA PHE A 131 -1.08 -5.25 5.33
C PHE A 131 0.24 -5.61 6.01
N GLY A 132 0.98 -4.60 6.45
CA GLY A 132 2.25 -4.76 7.16
C GLY A 132 3.36 -3.93 6.56
N THR A 133 4.51 -3.90 7.24
CA THR A 133 5.69 -3.16 6.78
C THR A 133 6.38 -3.88 5.63
N ASN A 134 6.71 -3.17 4.56
CA ASN A 134 7.34 -3.74 3.35
C ASN A 134 6.53 -4.90 2.72
N ALA A 135 5.21 -4.90 2.88
CA ALA A 135 4.35 -5.95 2.34
C ALA A 135 3.89 -5.61 0.91
N GLY A 136 3.80 -6.61 0.04
CA GLY A 136 3.39 -6.43 -1.36
C GLY A 136 2.24 -7.36 -1.78
N ALA A 137 1.28 -6.82 -2.54
CA ALA A 137 0.25 -7.61 -3.21
C ALA A 137 0.06 -7.21 -4.67
N LEU A 138 -0.04 -8.18 -5.57
CA LEU A 138 -0.16 -7.96 -7.02
C LEU A 138 -1.25 -8.86 -7.61
N ALA A 139 -2.31 -8.26 -8.15
CA ALA A 139 -3.41 -8.96 -8.81
C ALA A 139 -3.66 -8.36 -10.21
N GLN A 140 -3.25 -9.03 -11.28
CA GLN A 140 -3.33 -8.47 -12.64
C GLN A 140 -3.41 -9.55 -13.74
N GLY A 141 -3.42 -9.15 -15.02
CA GLY A 141 -3.28 -10.08 -16.15
C GLY A 141 -4.51 -10.96 -16.39
N GLY A 142 -5.71 -10.43 -16.14
CA GLY A 142 -6.99 -11.13 -16.33
C GLY A 142 -8.08 -10.58 -15.42
N ASN A 143 -9.13 -11.37 -15.17
CA ASN A 143 -10.26 -10.95 -14.34
C ASN A 143 -10.35 -11.73 -13.03
N ARG A 144 -10.83 -11.07 -11.97
CA ARG A 144 -11.13 -11.68 -10.66
C ARG A 144 -9.92 -12.33 -9.98
N ASN A 145 -8.72 -11.83 -10.25
CA ASN A 145 -7.52 -12.26 -9.55
C ASN A 145 -7.48 -11.59 -8.17
N ILE A 146 -7.08 -12.34 -7.15
CA ILE A 146 -7.05 -11.87 -5.76
C ILE A 146 -5.69 -12.17 -5.15
N ALA A 147 -4.98 -11.13 -4.72
CA ALA A 147 -3.72 -11.24 -4.00
C ALA A 147 -3.84 -10.57 -2.63
N SER A 148 -3.48 -11.29 -1.57
CA SER A 148 -3.52 -10.77 -0.21
C SER A 148 -2.26 -11.11 0.56
N SER A 149 -1.55 -10.10 1.07
CA SER A 149 -0.36 -10.28 1.90
C SER A 149 -0.55 -9.64 3.27
N PHE A 150 -0.28 -10.40 4.32
CA PHE A 150 -0.37 -9.96 5.71
C PHE A 150 0.94 -10.31 6.44
N GLY A 151 1.72 -9.32 6.83
CA GLY A 151 2.96 -9.52 7.57
C GLY A 151 4.09 -8.61 7.12
N ARG A 152 5.25 -8.72 7.78
CA ARG A 152 6.44 -7.95 7.43
C ARG A 152 7.18 -8.60 6.27
N ASN A 153 7.56 -7.84 5.25
CA ASN A 153 8.26 -8.35 4.05
C ASN A 153 7.51 -9.51 3.37
N GLY A 154 6.17 -9.50 3.44
CA GLY A 154 5.33 -10.52 2.81
C GLY A 154 5.03 -10.19 1.36
N GLY A 155 4.71 -11.22 0.56
CA GLY A 155 4.32 -11.07 -0.84
C GLY A 155 3.17 -11.98 -1.25
N ALA A 156 2.21 -11.46 -2.02
CA ALA A 156 1.20 -12.28 -2.70
C ALA A 156 1.02 -11.84 -4.15
N VAL A 157 1.01 -12.81 -5.07
CA VAL A 157 0.95 -12.56 -6.51
C VAL A 157 -0.11 -13.46 -7.16
N ALA A 158 -1.15 -12.86 -7.73
CA ALA A 158 -2.21 -13.51 -8.48
C ALA A 158 -2.27 -12.94 -9.90
N GLU A 159 -1.68 -13.64 -10.87
CA GLU A 159 -1.47 -13.09 -12.22
C GLU A 159 -1.87 -14.05 -13.32
N VAL A 160 -1.94 -13.54 -14.56
CA VAL A 160 -2.08 -14.29 -15.82
C VAL A 160 -3.20 -15.34 -15.80
N GLY A 161 -4.34 -14.98 -16.38
CA GLY A 161 -5.56 -15.77 -16.42
C GLY A 161 -6.60 -15.27 -15.42
N ASN A 162 -7.67 -16.04 -15.20
CA ASN A 162 -8.83 -15.58 -14.43
C ASN A 162 -9.02 -16.36 -13.13
N GLY A 163 -9.44 -15.66 -12.08
CA GLY A 163 -9.86 -16.28 -10.82
C GLY A 163 -8.71 -16.84 -9.97
N ASN A 164 -7.47 -16.44 -10.25
CA ASN A 164 -6.31 -16.87 -9.48
C ASN A 164 -6.31 -16.20 -8.09
N ARG A 165 -5.92 -16.95 -7.06
CA ARG A 165 -5.92 -16.47 -5.67
C ARG A 165 -4.61 -16.79 -4.96
N ALA A 166 -3.92 -15.76 -4.50
CA ALA A 166 -2.71 -15.89 -3.70
C ALA A 166 -2.91 -15.20 -2.34
N ALA A 167 -2.61 -15.91 -1.25
CA ALA A 167 -2.70 -15.34 0.09
C ALA A 167 -1.50 -15.78 0.94
N SER A 168 -0.73 -14.81 1.44
CA SER A 168 0.43 -15.04 2.29
C SER A 168 0.23 -14.36 3.63
N VAL A 169 0.36 -15.12 4.72
CA VAL A 169 0.26 -14.65 6.10
C VAL A 169 1.53 -15.02 6.86
N GLY A 170 2.22 -14.01 7.37
CA GLY A 170 3.45 -14.15 8.15
C GLY A 170 4.62 -13.37 7.55
N SER A 171 5.74 -13.36 8.27
CA SER A 171 6.90 -12.55 7.91
C SER A 171 7.81 -13.26 6.91
N ASP A 172 8.35 -12.51 5.95
CA ASP A 172 9.28 -13.00 4.92
C ASP A 172 8.67 -14.17 4.10
N SER A 173 7.37 -14.14 3.85
CA SER A 173 6.61 -15.25 3.24
C SER A 173 5.91 -14.85 1.94
N GLY A 174 5.83 -15.79 1.01
CA GLY A 174 5.31 -15.55 -0.35
C GLY A 174 4.23 -16.52 -0.80
N SER A 175 3.27 -16.05 -1.59
CA SER A 175 2.33 -16.91 -2.31
C SER A 175 2.15 -16.47 -3.75
N ILE A 176 2.19 -17.41 -4.69
CA ILE A 176 2.05 -17.14 -6.12
C ILE A 176 1.02 -18.08 -6.75
N ALA A 177 -0.06 -17.51 -7.30
CA ALA A 177 -1.04 -18.19 -8.12
C ALA A 177 -1.05 -17.59 -9.51
N SER A 178 -0.54 -18.30 -10.53
CA SER A 178 -0.39 -17.71 -11.87
C SER A 178 -0.49 -18.76 -12.97
N GLY A 179 -0.51 -18.32 -14.24
CA GLY A 179 -0.40 -19.17 -15.41
C GLY A 179 -1.58 -20.13 -15.56
N GLY A 180 -2.73 -19.61 -15.97
CA GLY A 180 -3.96 -20.37 -16.16
C GLY A 180 -5.09 -19.83 -15.28
N ASN A 181 -6.17 -20.61 -15.10
CA ASN A 181 -7.36 -20.16 -14.39
C ASN A 181 -7.58 -20.91 -13.07
N ASN A 182 -8.07 -20.19 -12.07
CA ASN A 182 -8.49 -20.72 -10.77
C ASN A 182 -7.37 -21.41 -9.96
N ASN A 183 -6.12 -20.99 -10.15
CA ASN A 183 -5.00 -21.46 -9.33
C ASN A 183 -5.08 -20.82 -7.94
N ARG A 184 -4.70 -21.57 -6.89
CA ARG A 184 -4.77 -21.13 -5.50
C ARG A 184 -3.45 -21.41 -4.78
N ALA A 185 -2.86 -20.38 -4.21
CA ALA A 185 -1.64 -20.46 -3.43
C ALA A 185 -1.89 -19.84 -2.05
N PHE A 186 -1.65 -20.60 -0.99
CA PHE A 186 -1.79 -20.15 0.39
C PHE A 186 -0.56 -20.47 1.22
N THR A 187 0.00 -19.46 1.86
CA THR A 187 1.11 -19.60 2.81
C THR A 187 0.70 -19.04 4.17
N LEU A 188 0.89 -19.83 5.23
CA LEU A 188 0.82 -19.38 6.61
C LEU A 188 2.12 -19.75 7.34
N GLY A 189 2.89 -18.74 7.77
CA GLY A 189 4.11 -18.93 8.55
C GLY A 189 5.23 -17.99 8.13
N ARG A 190 6.45 -18.27 8.58
CA ARG A 190 7.62 -17.40 8.39
C ARG A 190 8.61 -18.02 7.42
N LYS A 191 9.19 -17.22 6.52
CA LYS A 191 10.17 -17.70 5.52
C LYS A 191 9.62 -18.85 4.67
N SER A 192 8.34 -18.78 4.31
CA SER A 192 7.65 -19.89 3.65
C SER A 192 7.04 -19.47 2.31
N GLY A 193 6.79 -20.46 1.45
CA GLY A 193 6.35 -20.22 0.08
C GLY A 193 5.27 -21.19 -0.40
N SER A 194 4.30 -20.71 -1.17
CA SER A 194 3.33 -21.57 -1.86
C SER A 194 3.21 -21.13 -3.32
N THR A 195 3.32 -22.07 -4.26
CA THR A 195 3.29 -21.76 -5.69
C THR A 195 2.32 -22.66 -6.44
N ALA A 196 1.22 -22.08 -6.96
CA ALA A 196 0.31 -22.76 -7.88
C ALA A 196 0.43 -22.11 -9.26
N LYS A 197 1.17 -22.74 -10.17
CA LYS A 197 1.49 -22.20 -11.49
C LYS A 197 1.08 -23.15 -12.60
N THR A 198 0.96 -22.66 -13.83
CA THR A 198 0.83 -23.44 -15.07
C THR A 198 -0.31 -24.47 -15.07
N GLY A 199 -1.33 -24.19 -15.88
CA GLY A 199 -2.54 -25.01 -15.97
C GLY A 199 -3.66 -24.46 -15.09
N ASN A 200 -4.78 -25.19 -15.01
CA ASN A 200 -5.97 -24.73 -14.30
C ASN A 200 -6.16 -25.47 -12.98
N ARG A 201 -6.71 -24.79 -11.97
CA ARG A 201 -7.15 -25.39 -10.69
C ARG A 201 -6.03 -26.04 -9.86
N ASN A 202 -4.79 -25.59 -10.00
CA ASN A 202 -3.70 -26.01 -9.11
C ASN A 202 -3.89 -25.40 -7.71
N VAL A 203 -3.56 -26.17 -6.67
CA VAL A 203 -3.66 -25.74 -5.27
C VAL A 203 -2.35 -26.04 -4.55
N ALA A 204 -1.67 -25.01 -4.07
CA ALA A 204 -0.47 -25.14 -3.23
C ALA A 204 -0.75 -24.50 -1.86
N THR A 205 -0.57 -25.26 -0.79
CA THR A 205 -0.80 -24.82 0.59
C THR A 205 0.42 -25.12 1.45
N THR A 206 0.93 -24.11 2.14
CA THR A 206 2.08 -24.23 3.04
C THR A 206 1.71 -23.68 4.41
N VAL A 207 1.85 -24.50 5.45
CA VAL A 207 1.67 -24.08 6.86
C VAL A 207 2.91 -24.46 7.66
N GLY A 208 3.66 -23.46 8.13
CA GLY A 208 4.85 -23.65 8.95
C GLY A 208 5.98 -22.69 8.62
N THR A 209 7.13 -22.90 9.25
CA THR A 209 8.32 -22.07 9.10
C THR A 209 9.32 -22.73 8.16
N ASN A 210 9.91 -21.95 7.25
CA ASN A 210 10.92 -22.43 6.31
C ASN A 210 10.41 -23.60 5.45
N SER A 211 9.19 -23.48 4.93
CA SER A 211 8.53 -24.57 4.21
C SER A 211 8.06 -24.11 2.81
N SER A 212 7.93 -25.04 1.88
CA SER A 212 7.45 -24.75 0.53
C SER A 212 6.53 -25.82 -0.06
N ALA A 213 5.52 -25.37 -0.80
CA ALA A 213 4.64 -26.23 -1.60
C ALA A 213 4.55 -25.69 -3.03
N ALA A 214 4.65 -26.58 -4.03
CA ALA A 214 4.40 -26.25 -5.42
C ALA A 214 3.31 -27.15 -6.02
N ALA A 215 2.55 -26.62 -6.98
CA ALA A 215 1.54 -27.37 -7.72
C ALA A 215 1.50 -26.82 -9.16
N SER A 216 1.70 -27.69 -10.14
CA SER A 216 1.78 -27.34 -11.56
C SER A 216 1.33 -28.48 -12.46
N GLY A 217 0.73 -28.18 -13.62
CA GLY A 217 0.30 -29.18 -14.61
C GLY A 217 -1.22 -29.32 -14.76
N GLY A 218 -2.00 -28.65 -13.92
CA GLY A 218 -3.46 -28.63 -13.98
C GLY A 218 -4.10 -29.66 -13.04
N GLY A 219 -4.96 -29.19 -12.13
CA GLY A 219 -5.65 -30.03 -11.15
C GLY A 219 -4.79 -30.54 -9.99
N GLN A 220 -3.53 -30.14 -9.91
CA GLN A 220 -2.62 -30.63 -8.87
C GLN A 220 -2.95 -30.02 -7.51
N ARG A 221 -2.76 -30.79 -6.44
CA ARG A 221 -2.96 -30.34 -5.06
C ARG A 221 -1.78 -30.75 -4.19
N THR A 222 -1.09 -29.76 -3.66
CA THR A 222 0.07 -29.95 -2.79
C THR A 222 -0.16 -29.22 -1.48
N THR A 223 -0.03 -29.94 -0.37
CA THR A 223 -0.15 -29.39 0.98
C THR A 223 1.08 -29.78 1.77
N VAL A 224 1.65 -28.81 2.47
CA VAL A 224 2.76 -28.97 3.39
C VAL A 224 2.36 -28.40 4.73
N VAL A 225 2.54 -29.19 5.79
CA VAL A 225 2.32 -28.79 7.18
C VAL A 225 3.54 -29.18 7.98
N GLY A 226 4.07 -28.22 8.75
CA GLY A 226 5.26 -28.40 9.58
C GLY A 226 6.41 -27.48 9.16
N ASN A 227 7.49 -27.56 9.92
CA ASN A 227 8.69 -26.74 9.70
C ASN A 227 9.72 -27.48 8.85
N ASN A 228 10.43 -26.75 7.99
CA ASN A 228 11.48 -27.31 7.11
C ASN A 228 10.95 -28.38 6.15
N GLN A 229 9.73 -28.20 5.65
CA GLN A 229 9.07 -29.16 4.77
C GLN A 229 8.98 -28.60 3.35
N HIS A 230 9.32 -29.40 2.35
CA HIS A 230 9.36 -28.97 0.95
C HIS A 230 8.69 -30.01 0.07
N LYS A 231 7.66 -29.61 -0.68
CA LYS A 231 6.95 -30.50 -1.60
C LYS A 231 6.74 -29.85 -2.97
N PRO A 232 7.22 -30.47 -4.06
CA PRO A 232 7.01 -29.99 -5.42
C PRO A 232 5.58 -30.23 -5.93
#